data_AF-A0A7C2JC56-F1
#
_entry.id   AF-A0A7C2JC56-F1
#
_cell.length_a   1.000
_cell.length_b   1.000
_cell.length_c   1.000
_cell.angle_alpha   90.00
_cell.angle_beta   90.00
_cell.angle_gamma   90.00
#
_symmetry.space_group_name_H-M   'P 1'
#
loop_
_entity.id
_entity.type
_entity.pdbx_description
1 polymer ?
#
loop_
_entity_poly.entity_id
_entity_poly.type
_entity_poly.pdbx_seq_one_letter_code
_entity_poly.pdbx_strand_id
1 'polypeptide(L)'
;MPRLIGVIAVDYFAAGIVEDDRIAGPLHVFPETGERSDILCTMHAEEIAQQISRQIETARQGEAVEGVGIGFPGIIRDGIV
;
A
#
# COMPACT_ATOMS: atom_id res chain seq x y z
N MET A 1 4.30 19.88 -9.28
CA MET A 1 3.85 18.58 -9.81
C MET A 1 3.31 17.82 -8.62
N PRO A 2 2.11 17.22 -8.72
CA PRO A 2 1.47 16.63 -7.56
C PRO A 2 2.28 15.44 -7.06
N ARG A 3 2.68 15.47 -5.79
CA ARG A 3 3.35 14.33 -5.16
C ARG A 3 2.33 13.46 -4.45
N LEU A 4 2.15 12.24 -4.94
CA LEU A 4 1.14 11.30 -4.44
C LEU A 4 1.81 10.06 -3.86
N ILE A 5 1.07 9.29 -3.06
CA ILE A 5 1.45 7.91 -2.70
C ILE A 5 0.47 6.95 -3.35
N GLY A 6 1.00 5.97 -4.07
CA GLY A 6 0.24 4.82 -4.56
C GLY A 6 0.45 3.63 -3.63
N VAL A 7 -0.64 2.99 -3.22
CA VAL A 7 -0.63 1.72 -2.49
C VAL A 7 -1.38 0.68 -3.30
N ILE A 8 -0.80 -0.51 -3.47
CA ILE A 8 -1.49 -1.69 -4.00
C ILE A 8 -1.52 -2.80 -2.96
N ALA A 9 -2.69 -3.39 -2.75
CA ALA A 9 -2.95 -4.49 -1.83
C ALA A 9 -3.30 -5.75 -2.62
N VAL A 10 -2.30 -6.63 -2.81
CA VAL A 10 -2.43 -7.98 -3.37
C VAL A 10 -2.19 -9.00 -2.25
N ASP A 11 -1.41 -10.05 -2.49
CA ASP A 11 -0.86 -10.97 -1.47
C ASP A 11 0.15 -10.28 -0.52
N TYR A 12 0.51 -9.04 -0.82
CA TYR A 12 1.35 -8.13 -0.07
C TYR A 12 0.87 -6.69 -0.31
N PHE A 13 1.19 -5.78 0.61
CA PHE A 13 1.09 -4.34 0.38
C PHE A 13 2.37 -3.85 -0.29
N ALA A 14 2.24 -3.03 -1.33
CA ALA A 14 3.33 -2.23 -1.85
C ALA A 14 2.93 -0.77 -1.89
N ALA A 15 3.78 0.10 -1.36
CA ALA A 15 3.59 1.55 -1.35
C ALA A 15 4.80 2.26 -1.97
N GLY A 16 4.55 3.30 -2.74
CA GLY A 16 5.60 4.13 -3.33
C GLY A 16 5.12 5.54 -3.62
N ILE A 17 6.06 6.47 -3.74
CA ILE A 17 5.77 7.82 -4.20
C ILE A 17 5.48 7.77 -5.70
N VAL A 18 4.43 8.47 -6.12
CA VAL A 18 4.03 8.63 -7.51
C VAL A 18 4.15 10.11 -7.84
N GLU A 19 4.93 10.40 -8.88
CA GLU A 19 5.05 11.73 -9.46
C GLU A 19 4.76 11.59 -10.95
N ASP A 20 3.85 12.44 -11.45
CA ASP A 20 3.30 12.35 -12.81
C ASP A 20 2.72 10.97 -13.14
N ASP A 21 3.43 10.16 -13.93
CA ASP A 21 3.00 8.87 -14.46
C ASP A 21 3.89 7.69 -14.00
N ARG A 22 4.73 7.90 -12.99
CA ARG A 22 5.75 6.92 -12.58
C ARG A 22 5.95 6.85 -11.08
N ILE A 23 6.53 5.72 -10.65
CA ILE A 23 7.01 5.53 -9.28
C ILE A 23 8.33 6.28 -9.13
N ALA A 24 8.38 7.23 -8.21
CA ALA A 24 9.55 8.01 -7.87
C ALA A 24 10.20 7.44 -6.59
N GLY A 25 11.33 6.76 -6.72
CA GLY A 25 12.06 6.21 -5.57
C GLY A 25 11.71 4.76 -5.21
N PRO A 26 12.06 4.32 -3.99
CA PRO A 26 11.94 2.93 -3.59
C PRO A 26 10.47 2.52 -3.34
N LEU A 27 10.20 1.24 -3.57
CA LEU A 27 8.96 0.59 -3.15
C LEU A 27 9.13 -0.01 -1.76
N HIS A 28 8.17 0.28 -0.88
CA HIS A 28 8.06 -0.31 0.44
C HIS A 28 7.04 -1.44 0.38
N VAL A 29 7.44 -2.63 0.81
CA VAL A 29 6.66 -3.86 0.65
C VAL A 29 6.46 -4.53 1.99
N PHE A 30 5.24 -4.98 2.26
CA PHE A 30 4.90 -5.79 3.43
C PHE A 30 4.00 -6.97 3.06
N PRO A 31 4.29 -8.20 3.50
CA PRO A 31 5.50 -8.59 4.21
C PRO A 31 6.72 -8.60 3.26
N GLU A 32 7.93 -8.55 3.82
CA GLU A 32 9.16 -8.56 3.01
C GLU A 32 9.31 -9.87 2.20
N THR A 33 10.14 -9.83 1.17
CA THR A 33 10.35 -10.93 0.21
C THR A 33 10.96 -12.17 0.90
N GLY A 34 10.11 -13.01 1.47
CA GLY A 34 10.47 -14.19 2.24
C GLY A 34 9.35 -14.65 3.19
N GLU A 35 8.45 -13.74 3.55
CA GLU A 35 7.33 -13.97 4.48
C GLU A 35 5.96 -13.93 3.77
N ARG A 36 5.96 -14.01 2.44
CA ARG A 36 4.79 -13.73 1.56
C ARG A 36 3.68 -14.79 1.57
N SER A 37 3.66 -15.73 2.52
CA SER A 37 2.61 -16.75 2.58
C SER A 37 1.50 -16.30 3.54
N ASP A 38 0.33 -15.99 2.98
CA ASP A 38 -0.99 -15.91 3.63
C ASP A 38 -1.17 -14.95 4.81
N ILE A 39 -0.15 -14.18 5.18
CA ILE A 39 -0.19 -13.33 6.39
C ILE A 39 -1.35 -12.33 6.32
N LEU A 40 -1.58 -11.73 5.16
CA LEU A 40 -2.67 -10.78 4.95
C LEU A 40 -4.05 -11.43 5.10
N CYS A 41 -4.21 -12.68 4.69
CA CYS A 41 -5.46 -13.44 4.82
C CYS A 41 -5.81 -13.76 6.27
N THR A 42 -4.82 -13.77 7.16
CA THR A 42 -5.00 -14.04 8.59
C THR A 42 -5.20 -12.77 9.43
N MET A 43 -4.99 -11.60 8.84
CA MET A 43 -5.10 -10.32 9.54
C MET A 43 -6.55 -9.84 9.61
N HIS A 44 -6.91 -9.25 10.75
CA HIS A 44 -8.15 -8.51 10.88
C HIS A 44 -8.11 -7.22 10.05
N ALA A 45 -9.29 -6.75 9.65
CA ALA A 45 -9.43 -5.54 8.83
C ALA A 45 -8.74 -4.30 9.45
N GLU A 46 -8.77 -4.18 10.78
CA GLU A 46 -8.10 -3.08 11.48
C GLU A 46 -6.57 -3.20 11.41
N GLU A 47 -6.03 -4.41 11.47
CA GLU A 47 -4.60 -4.66 11.30
C GLU A 47 -4.15 -4.35 9.88
N ILE A 48 -4.98 -4.69 8.88
CA ILE A 48 -4.76 -4.35 7.46
C ILE A 48 -4.69 -2.82 7.30
N ALA A 49 -5.66 -2.09 7.83
CA ALA A 49 -5.68 -0.62 7.76
C ALA A 49 -4.45 0.01 8.43
N GLN A 50 -4.03 -0.53 9.58
CA GLN A 50 -2.82 -0.08 10.26
C GLN A 50 -1.56 -0.36 9.44
N GLN A 51 -1.44 -1.53 8.80
CA GLN A 51 -0.29 -1.84 7.96
C GLN A 51 -0.22 -0.92 6.73
N ILE A 52 -1.34 -0.69 6.04
CA ILE A 52 -1.41 0.27 4.94
C ILE A 52 -0.94 1.65 5.39
N SER A 53 -1.41 2.12 6.55
CA SER A 53 -1.00 3.41 7.12
C SER A 53 0.51 3.48 7.39
N ARG A 54 1.12 2.39 7.89
CA ARG A 54 2.58 2.30 8.09
C ARG A 54 3.34 2.33 6.78
N GLN A 55 2.85 1.65 5.74
CA GLN A 55 3.50 1.67 4.42
C GLN A 55 3.42 3.06 3.78
N ILE A 56 2.29 3.76 3.93
CA ILE A 56 2.13 5.16 3.50
C ILE A 56 3.16 6.06 4.21
N GLU A 57 3.24 5.98 5.54
CA GLU A 57 4.16 6.85 6.29
C GLU A 57 5.64 6.54 5.97
N THR A 58 5.95 5.25 5.76
CA THR A 58 7.30 4.82 5.37
C THR A 58 7.67 5.35 3.98
N ALA A 59 6.74 5.29 3.02
CA ALA A 59 6.93 5.85 1.68
C ALA A 59 7.03 7.38 1.70
N ARG A 60 6.28 8.03 2.60
CA ARG A 60 6.26 9.49 2.76
C ARG A 60 7.61 10.05 3.24
N GLN A 61 8.35 9.30 4.05
CA GLN A 61 9.64 9.72 4.63
C GLN A 61 9.61 11.11 5.29
N GLY A 62 8.47 11.49 5.87
CA GLY A 62 8.30 12.80 6.51
C GLY A 62 7.88 13.94 5.58
N GLU A 63 7.82 13.74 4.27
CA GLU A 63 7.51 14.79 3.28
C GLU A 63 6.01 15.02 3.08
N ALA A 64 5.60 16.20 2.62
CA ALA A 64 4.19 16.46 2.33
C ALA A 64 3.77 15.75 1.04
N VAL A 65 2.57 15.20 1.03
CA VAL A 65 1.94 14.61 -0.17
C VAL A 65 0.55 15.18 -0.35
N GLU A 66 0.13 15.32 -1.59
CA GLU A 66 -1.15 15.93 -1.97
C GLU A 66 -2.31 14.94 -1.93
N GLY A 67 -2.01 13.63 -1.89
CA GLY A 67 -3.01 12.59 -1.80
C GLY A 67 -2.43 11.17 -1.75
N VAL A 68 -3.29 10.23 -1.40
CA VAL A 68 -3.00 8.80 -1.39
C VAL A 68 -4.04 8.08 -2.25
N GLY A 69 -3.59 7.29 -3.21
CA GLY A 69 -4.42 6.36 -3.97
C GLY A 69 -4.19 4.93 -3.49
N ILE A 70 -5.27 4.20 -3.21
CA ILE A 70 -5.20 2.80 -2.77
C ILE A 70 -5.94 1.92 -3.78
N GLY A 71 -5.25 0.92 -4.31
CA GLY A 71 -5.79 -0.10 -5.19
C GLY A 71 -5.88 -1.45 -4.48
N PHE A 72 -7.07 -2.04 -4.49
CA PHE A 72 -7.33 -3.41 -4.05
C PHE A 72 -7.74 -4.26 -5.27
N PRO A 73 -6.77 -4.88 -5.96
CA PRO A 73 -7.08 -5.86 -7.01
C PRO A 73 -7.81 -7.09 -6.43
N GLY A 74 -9.09 -7.21 -6.74
CA GLY A 74 -9.97 -8.32 -6.33
C GLY A 74 -11.35 -8.25 -7.01
N ILE A 75 -12.18 -9.27 -6.82
CA ILE A 75 -13.60 -9.22 -7.23
C ILE A 75 -14.40 -8.80 -6.00
N ILE A 76 -14.84 -7.54 -5.96
CA ILE A 76 -15.71 -7.07 -4.89
C ILE A 76 -17.05 -7.81 -4.97
N ARG A 77 -17.33 -8.69 -4.01
CA ARG A 77 -18.63 -9.38 -3.84
C ARG A 77 -19.20 -9.03 -2.48
N ASP A 78 -20.41 -8.48 -2.47
CA ASP A 78 -21.11 -8.08 -1.23
C ASP A 78 -20.29 -7.12 -0.34
N GLY A 79 -19.48 -6.24 -0.95
CA GLY A 79 -18.62 -5.30 -0.23
C GLY A 79 -17.34 -5.90 0.35
N ILE A 80 -17.05 -7.16 0.03
CA ILE A 80 -15.83 -7.87 0.39
C ILE A 80 -14.96 -7.95 -0.87
N VAL A 81 -13.72 -7.45 -0.78
CA VAL A 81 -12.70 -7.59 -1.84
C VAL A 81 -12.27 -9.05 -1.96
#